data_AF-A0A6G2VM07-F1
#
_entry.id   AF-A0A6G2VM07-F1
#
_cell.length_a   1.000
_cell.length_b   1.000
_cell.length_c   1.000
_cell.angle_alpha   90.00
_cell.angle_beta   90.00
_cell.angle_gamma   90.00
#
_symmetry.space_group_name_H-M   'P 1'
#
loop_
_entity.id
_entity.type
_entity.pdbx_description
1 polymer ?
#
loop_
_entity_poly.entity_id
_entity_poly.type
_entity_poly.pdbx_seq_one_letter_code
_entity_poly.pdbx_strand_id
1 'polypeptide(L)'
;MPTAIVTGQPVPGSSLEGDLRSLGFDVHMAADAAETETRLAAVPADRRVALVDARFVGHPHALRLGLTDPRFPLAAVPGAVTAQPAARQQLTRAL
;
A
#
# COMPACT_ATOMS: atom_id res chain seq x y z
N MET A 1 3.63 3.91 12.35
CA MET A 1 2.35 4.09 11.60
C MET A 1 2.29 3.01 10.52
N PRO A 2 1.11 2.62 9.99
CA PRO A 2 1.06 1.74 8.82
C PRO A 2 1.70 2.44 7.61
N THR A 3 2.30 1.68 6.70
CA THR A 3 3.03 2.23 5.55
C THR A 3 2.32 1.90 4.24
N ALA A 4 2.17 2.87 3.34
CA ALA A 4 1.73 2.67 1.97
C ALA A 4 2.89 2.93 1.01
N ILE A 5 3.19 1.98 0.14
CA ILE A 5 4.19 2.09 -0.92
C ILE A 5 3.42 2.23 -2.22
N VAL A 6 3.49 3.41 -2.84
CA VAL A 6 2.88 3.68 -4.13
C VAL A 6 3.84 3.22 -5.22
N THR A 7 3.41 2.28 -6.05
CA THR A 7 4.25 1.62 -7.05
C THR A 7 4.02 2.18 -8.45
N GLY A 8 5.11 2.37 -9.20
CA GLY A 8 5.10 2.94 -10.55
C GLY A 8 5.31 4.45 -10.58
N GLN A 9 5.24 5.01 -11.79
CA GLN A 9 5.49 6.44 -12.02
C GLN A 9 4.35 7.29 -11.46
N PRO A 10 4.65 8.36 -10.69
CA PRO A 10 3.64 9.29 -10.19
C PRO A 10 2.83 9.89 -11.33
N VAL A 11 1.51 9.93 -11.17
CA VAL A 11 0.61 10.59 -12.13
C VAL A 11 0.45 12.06 -11.71
N PRO A 12 0.84 13.03 -12.55
CA PRO A 12 0.69 14.46 -12.22
C PRO A 12 -0.75 14.82 -11.88
N GLY A 13 -0.95 15.57 -10.79
CA GLY A 13 -2.28 15.98 -10.31
C GLY A 13 -3.06 14.88 -9.58
N SER A 14 -2.50 13.69 -9.39
CA SER A 14 -3.13 12.65 -8.58
C SER A 14 -3.26 13.08 -7.11
N SER A 15 -4.42 12.82 -6.51
CA SER A 15 -4.67 13.05 -5.07
C SER A 15 -4.27 11.87 -4.18
N LEU A 16 -3.81 10.76 -4.79
CA LEU A 16 -3.59 9.47 -4.12
C LEU A 16 -2.73 9.57 -2.86
N GLU A 17 -1.63 10.32 -2.92
CA GLU A 17 -0.71 10.48 -1.79
C GLU A 17 -1.40 11.16 -0.60
N GLY A 18 -2.21 12.19 -0.87
CA GLY A 18 -2.99 12.90 0.14
C GLY A 18 -4.12 12.05 0.72
N ASP A 19 -4.79 11.26 -0.11
CA ASP A 19 -5.83 10.33 0.31
C ASP A 19 -5.26 9.25 1.26
N LEU A 20 -4.11 8.66 0.92
CA LEU A 20 -3.45 7.65 1.76
C LEU A 20 -2.98 8.22 3.10
N ARG A 21 -2.43 9.45 3.12
CA ARG A 21 -2.08 10.12 4.38
C ARG A 21 -3.30 10.43 5.23
N SER A 22 -4.41 10.83 4.61
CA SER A 22 -5.68 11.07 5.31
C SER A 22 -6.25 9.79 5.95
N LEU A 23 -5.90 8.61 5.39
CA LEU A 23 -6.19 7.30 5.99
C LEU A 23 -5.19 6.87 7.09
N GLY A 24 -4.17 7.68 7.37
CA GLY A 24 -3.20 7.45 8.43
C GLY A 24 -1.96 6.64 8.02
N PHE A 25 -1.72 6.48 6.72
CA PHE A 25 -0.50 5.84 6.22
C PHE A 25 0.67 6.82 6.14
N ASP A 26 1.86 6.34 6.49
CA ASP A 26 3.10 6.94 5.99
C ASP A 26 3.30 6.49 4.53
N VAL A 27 3.60 7.42 3.62
CA VAL A 27 3.56 7.17 2.17
C VAL A 27 4.97 7.24 1.58
N HIS A 28 5.35 6.20 0.86
CA HIS A 28 6.60 6.12 0.11
C HIS A 28 6.32 5.81 -1.35
N MET A 29 7.11 6.38 -2.26
CA MET A 29 7.01 6.11 -3.69
C MET A 29 8.06 5.07 -4.10
N ALA A 30 7.72 4.13 -4.97
CA ALA A 30 8.64 3.18 -5.57
C ALA A 30 8.45 3.18 -7.10
N ALA A 31 9.50 3.45 -7.85
CA ALA A 31 9.43 3.55 -9.31
C ALA A 31 9.20 2.18 -9.97
N ASP A 32 9.69 1.11 -9.36
CA ASP A 32 9.65 -0.25 -9.89
C ASP A 32 9.53 -1.33 -8.79
N ALA A 33 9.52 -2.59 -9.21
CA ALA A 33 9.40 -3.74 -8.32
C ALA A 33 10.59 -3.88 -7.35
N ALA A 34 11.82 -3.65 -7.80
CA ALA A 34 13.01 -3.77 -6.96
C ALA A 34 13.05 -2.71 -5.86
N GLU A 35 12.65 -1.48 -6.19
CA GLU A 35 12.49 -0.42 -5.19
C GLU A 35 11.33 -0.74 -4.22
N THR A 36 10.24 -1.33 -4.73
CA THR A 36 9.10 -1.76 -3.91
C THR A 36 9.52 -2.80 -2.88
N GLU A 37 10.27 -3.84 -3.29
CA GLU A 37 10.80 -4.88 -2.41
C GLU A 37 11.75 -4.28 -1.36
N THR A 38 12.66 -3.39 -1.78
CA THR A 38 13.62 -2.73 -0.89
C THR A 38 12.89 -1.91 0.18
N ARG A 39 11.89 -1.12 -0.21
CA ARG A 39 11.08 -0.33 0.73
C ARG A 39 10.25 -1.22 1.63
N LEU A 40 9.64 -2.29 1.09
CA LEU A 40 8.89 -3.25 1.87
C LEU A 40 9.77 -3.92 2.94
N ALA A 41 11.01 -4.28 2.60
CA ALA A 41 11.97 -4.86 3.55
C ALA A 41 12.38 -3.87 4.65
N ALA A 42 12.42 -2.57 4.34
CA ALA A 42 12.74 -1.52 5.32
C ALA A 42 11.61 -1.25 6.33
N VAL A 43 10.36 -1.61 6.04
CA VAL A 43 9.24 -1.42 6.98
C VAL A 43 9.33 -2.43 8.13
N PRO A 44 9.30 -1.98 9.42
CA PRO A 44 9.35 -2.87 10.57
C PRO A 44 8.26 -3.96 10.53
N ALA A 45 8.64 -5.23 10.79
CA ALA A 45 7.82 -6.41 10.58
C ALA A 45 6.45 -6.38 11.31
N ASP A 46 6.36 -5.67 12.43
CA ASP A 46 5.17 -5.47 13.26
C ASP A 46 4.16 -4.45 12.67
N ARG A 47 4.46 -3.87 11.50
CA ARG A 47 3.60 -2.85 10.86
C ARG A 47 2.82 -3.41 9.68
N ARG A 48 1.59 -2.91 9.54
CA ARG A 48 0.77 -3.10 8.33
C ARG A 48 1.44 -2.36 7.17
N VAL A 49 1.39 -2.99 6.00
CA VAL A 49 1.85 -2.42 4.73
C VAL A 49 0.73 -2.43 3.70
N ALA A 50 0.75 -1.48 2.78
CA ALA A 50 -0.09 -1.43 1.59
C ALA A 50 0.77 -1.15 0.36
N LEU A 51 0.50 -1.82 -0.75
CA LEU A 51 1.06 -1.51 -2.07
C LEU A 51 -0.08 -0.98 -2.93
N VAL A 52 0.14 0.16 -3.59
CA VAL A 52 -0.90 0.86 -4.35
C VAL A 52 -0.34 1.30 -5.68
N ASP A 53 -0.94 0.94 -6.81
CA ASP A 53 -0.47 1.41 -8.12
C ASP A 53 -0.67 2.93 -8.22
N ALA A 54 0.34 3.66 -8.69
CA ALA A 54 0.31 5.11 -8.86
C ALA A 54 -0.81 5.60 -9.78
N ARG A 55 -1.32 4.72 -10.67
CA ARG A 55 -2.44 4.95 -11.58
C ARG A 55 -3.79 4.58 -10.98
N PHE A 56 -3.86 4.32 -9.67
CA PHE A 56 -5.13 4.10 -9.00
C PHE A 56 -6.04 5.33 -9.18
N VAL A 57 -7.19 5.12 -9.83
CA VAL A 57 -8.22 6.14 -10.11
C VAL A 57 -9.53 5.85 -9.36
N GLY A 58 -9.52 4.89 -8.43
CA GLY A 58 -10.71 4.52 -7.65
C GLY A 58 -11.05 5.56 -6.58
N HIS A 59 -12.23 5.42 -5.99
CA HIS A 59 -12.65 6.30 -4.89
C HIS A 59 -11.85 6.04 -3.60
N PRO A 60 -11.54 7.08 -2.80
CA PRO A 60 -10.87 6.93 -1.49
C PRO A 60 -11.62 5.98 -0.54
N HIS A 61 -12.94 5.86 -0.68
CA HIS A 61 -13.74 4.91 0.09
C HIS A 61 -13.35 3.46 -0.17
N ALA A 62 -12.95 3.12 -1.40
CA ALA A 62 -12.46 1.79 -1.74
C ALA A 62 -11.12 1.50 -1.05
N LEU A 63 -10.21 2.49 -1.00
CA LEU A 63 -8.94 2.38 -0.25
C LEU A 63 -9.20 2.22 1.24
N ARG A 64 -10.14 2.97 1.81
CA ARG A 64 -10.53 2.82 3.23
C ARG A 64 -11.02 1.40 3.51
N LEU A 65 -11.97 0.90 2.73
CA LEU A 65 -12.51 -0.45 2.91
C LEU A 65 -11.43 -1.53 2.71
N GLY A 66 -10.63 -1.41 1.65
CA GLY A 66 -9.63 -2.42 1.30
C GLY A 66 -8.39 -2.42 2.19
N LEU A 67 -7.89 -1.24 2.58
CA LEU A 67 -6.58 -1.11 3.23
C LEU A 67 -6.65 -1.04 4.76
N THR A 68 -7.81 -0.69 5.33
CA THR A 68 -7.94 -0.45 6.78
C THR A 68 -8.83 -1.44 7.51
N ASP A 69 -9.49 -2.37 6.81
CA ASP A 69 -10.31 -3.39 7.47
C ASP A 69 -9.43 -4.28 8.38
N PRO A 70 -9.73 -4.35 9.69
CA PRO A 70 -8.95 -5.16 10.63
C PRO A 70 -9.28 -6.65 10.56
N ARG A 71 -10.41 -7.04 9.96
CA ARG A 71 -10.90 -8.43 9.96
C ARG A 71 -10.08 -9.34 9.05
N PHE A 72 -9.45 -8.78 8.03
CA PHE A 72 -8.71 -9.52 7.02
C PHE A 72 -7.20 -9.27 7.15
N PRO A 73 -6.39 -10.30 7.43
CA PRO A 73 -4.93 -10.17 7.49
C PRO A 73 -4.30 -9.78 6.15
N LEU A 74 -4.95 -10.15 5.03
CA LEU A 74 -4.57 -9.79 3.67
C LEU A 74 -5.84 -9.40 2.92
N ALA A 75 -5.83 -8.29 2.20
CA ALA A 75 -6.96 -7.83 1.40
C ALA A 75 -6.47 -7.13 0.13
N ALA A 76 -7.26 -7.23 -0.93
CA ALA A 76 -6.97 -6.61 -2.20
C ALA A 76 -8.23 -5.94 -2.78
N VAL A 77 -8.02 -4.80 -3.41
CA VAL A 77 -8.97 -4.12 -4.30
C VAL A 77 -8.26 -3.87 -5.63
N PRO A 78 -8.97 -3.60 -6.74
CA PRO A 78 -8.30 -3.27 -8.00
C PRO A 78 -7.27 -2.15 -7.82
N GLY A 79 -6.01 -2.44 -8.13
CA GLY A 79 -4.89 -1.50 -8.01
C GLY A 79 -4.30 -1.31 -6.60
N ALA A 80 -4.75 -2.05 -5.58
CA ALA A 80 -4.15 -1.96 -4.24
C ALA A 80 -4.25 -3.27 -3.44
N VAL A 81 -3.21 -3.58 -2.67
CA VAL A 81 -3.16 -4.73 -1.76
C VAL A 81 -2.61 -4.30 -0.40
N THR A 82 -3.14 -4.85 0.69
CA THR A 82 -2.62 -4.64 2.05
C THR A 82 -2.33 -5.96 2.74
N ALA A 83 -1.30 -5.95 3.59
CA ALA A 83 -0.99 -7.03 4.52
C ALA A 83 -0.83 -6.48 5.94
N GLN A 84 -1.53 -7.11 6.88
CA GLN A 84 -1.24 -7.03 8.31
C GLN A 84 0.06 -7.79 8.62
N PRO A 85 0.69 -7.54 9.79
CA PRO A 85 1.97 -8.18 10.16
C PRO A 85 1.98 -9.71 9.97
N ALA A 86 0.92 -10.40 10.37
CA ALA A 86 0.80 -11.85 10.26
C ALA A 86 0.74 -12.40 8.81
N ALA A 87 0.44 -11.55 7.83
CA ALA A 87 0.32 -11.94 6.42
C ALA A 87 1.38 -11.31 5.50
N ARG A 88 2.37 -10.59 6.06
CA ARG A 88 3.40 -9.91 5.27
C ARG A 88 4.24 -10.86 4.44
N GLN A 89 4.54 -12.04 4.96
CA GLN A 89 5.34 -13.02 4.23
C GLN A 89 4.65 -13.49 2.94
N GLN A 90 3.33 -13.64 2.98
CA GLN A 90 2.52 -14.01 1.82
C GLN A 90 2.55 -12.91 0.76
N LEU A 91 2.46 -11.64 1.17
CA LEU A 91 2.62 -10.51 0.26
C LEU A 91 4.02 -10.49 -0.37
N THR A 92 5.08 -10.62 0.42
CA THR A 92 6.46 -10.62 -0.09
C THR A 92 6.72 -11.76 -1.07
N ARG A 93 6.13 -12.94 -0.88
CA ARG A 93 6.26 -14.08 -1.81
C ARG A 93 5.50 -13.91 -3.12
N ALA A 94 4.54 -12.98 -3.17
CA ALA A 94 3.72 -12.73 -4.35
C ALA A 94 4.25 -11.59 -5.24
N LEU A 95 5.25 -10.86 -4.76
CA LEU A 95 6.05 -9.90 -5.53
C LEU A 95 7.10 -10.66 -6.35
#